data_AF-A0A1H6XTG5-F1
#
_entry.id   AF-A0A1H6XTG5-F1
#
_cell.length_a   1.000
_cell.length_b   1.000
_cell.length_c   1.000
_cell.angle_alpha   90.00
_cell.angle_beta   90.00
_cell.angle_gamma   90.00
#
_symmetry.space_group_name_H-M   'P 1'
#
loop_
_entity.id
_entity.type
_entity.pdbx_description
1 polymer ?
#
loop_
_entity_poly.entity_id
_entity_poly.type
_entity_poly.pdbx_seq_one_letter_code
_entity_poly.pdbx_strand_id
1 'polypeptide(L)' 'METLFASLTILTFLTGLAVVLGFIRPVWVLWFLHRSNRLLVLKYYGIAFLLLLFTWLLLENVRY' A
#
# COMPACT_ATOMS: atom_id res chain seq x y z
N MET A 1 18.78 7.62 -8.24
CA MET A 1 18.47 6.28 -7.69
C MET A 1 17.96 6.36 -6.26
N GLU A 2 18.63 7.06 -5.35
CA GLU A 2 18.23 7.15 -3.94
C GLU A 2 16.82 7.70 -3.72
N THR A 3 16.42 8.73 -4.48
CA THR A 3 15.07 9.31 -4.40
C THR A 3 13.96 8.34 -4.81
N LEU A 4 14.23 7.41 -5.72
CA LEU A 4 13.26 6.38 -6.15
C LEU A 4 13.05 5.33 -5.05
N PHE A 5 14.13 4.89 -4.39
CA PHE A 5 14.01 3.96 -3.27
C PHE A 5 13.31 4.62 -2.07
N ALA A 6 13.60 5.89 -1.79
CA ALA A 6 12.93 6.63 -0.73
C ALA A 6 11.43 6.78 -1.01
N SER A 7 11.03 7.16 -2.24
CA SER A 7 9.62 7.29 -2.59
C SER A 7 8.88 5.95 -2.55
N LEU A 8 9.49 4.86 -3.08
CA LEU A 8 8.93 3.51 -2.97
C LEU A 8 8.74 3.09 -1.51
N THR A 9 9.73 3.32 -0.65
CA THR A 9 9.64 2.97 0.78
C THR A 9 8.49 3.71 1.46
N ILE A 10 8.37 5.02 1.21
CA ILE A 10 7.28 5.85 1.77
C ILE A 10 5.92 5.38 1.26
N LEU A 11 5.79 5.09 -0.04
CA LEU A 11 4.55 4.61 -0.67
C LEU A 11 4.14 3.24 -0.11
N THR A 12 5.09 2.31 0.02
CA THR A 12 4.84 0.98 0.62
C THR A 12 4.40 1.13 2.08
N PHE A 13 5.04 2.02 2.84
CA PHE A 13 4.65 2.25 4.23
C PHE A 13 3.24 2.87 4.36
N LEU A 14 2.93 3.89 3.55
CA LEU A 14 1.62 4.54 3.54
C LEU A 14 0.50 3.58 3.11
N THR A 15 0.73 2.76 2.10
CA THR A 15 -0.25 1.75 1.66
C THR A 15 -0.42 0.65 2.71
N GLY A 16 0.65 0.22 3.37
CA GLY A 16 0.58 -0.70 4.52
C GLY A 16 -0.25 -0.13 5.68
N LEU A 17 -0.01 1.13 6.05
CA LEU A 17 -0.81 1.83 7.05
C LEU A 17 -2.28 1.93 6.64
N ALA A 18 -2.57 2.26 5.38
CA ALA A 18 -3.93 2.32 4.86
C ALA A 18 -4.63 0.95 4.90
N VAL A 19 -3.92 -0.15 4.66
CA VAL A 19 -4.46 -1.49 4.85
C VAL A 19 -4.82 -1.72 6.32
N VAL A 20 -3.90 -1.47 7.26
CA VAL A 20 -4.14 -1.68 8.70
C VAL A 20 -5.31 -0.82 9.20
N LEU A 21 -5.32 0.47 8.88
CA LEU A 21 -6.39 1.38 9.26
C LEU A 21 -7.73 0.98 8.64
N GLY A 22 -7.73 0.55 7.38
CA GLY A 22 -8.95 0.11 6.71
C GLY A 22 -9.48 -1.25 7.23
N PHE A 23 -8.63 -2.10 7.81
CA PHE A 23 -9.07 -3.28 8.54
C PHE A 23 -9.72 -2.94 9.89
N ILE A 24 -9.21 -1.92 10.60
CA ILE A 24 -9.82 -1.40 11.84
C ILE A 24 -11.18 -0.79 11.51
N ARG A 25 -11.20 0.22 10.63
CA ARG A 25 -12.43 0.81 10.10
C ARG A 25 -12.25 1.19 8.62
N PRO A 26 -13.00 0.54 7.70
CA PRO A 26 -12.83 0.79 6.27
C PRO A 26 -13.19 2.23 5.87
N VAL A 27 -14.08 2.88 6.62
CA VAL A 27 -14.53 4.26 6.38
C VAL A 27 -13.37 5.26 6.45
N TRP A 28 -12.34 5.04 7.28
CA TRP A 28 -11.22 5.98 7.40
C TRP A 28 -10.42 6.10 6.10
N VAL A 29 -10.39 5.02 5.33
CA VAL A 29 -9.55 4.88 4.15
C VAL A 29 -10.38 4.97 2.87
N LEU A 30 -11.60 4.43 2.89
CA LEU A 30 -12.55 4.43 1.79
C LEU A 30 -13.63 5.51 1.93
N TRP A 31 -13.36 6.62 2.65
CA TRP A 31 -14.33 7.68 2.91
C TRP A 31 -14.95 8.29 1.64
N PHE A 32 -14.23 8.21 0.52
CA PHE A 32 -14.67 8.68 -0.80
C PHE A 32 -15.50 7.64 -1.59
N LEU A 33 -15.52 6.37 -1.17
CA LEU A 33 -16.19 5.29 -1.87
C LEU A 33 -17.57 5.03 -1.26
N HIS A 34 -18.60 4.99 -2.10
CA HIS A 34 -19.99 4.78 -1.67
C HIS A 34 -20.18 3.49 -0.85
N ARG A 35 -19.36 2.46 -1.11
CA ARG A 35 -19.35 1.20 -0.35
C ARG A 35 -18.03 1.06 0.41
N SER A 36 -18.10 1.04 1.73
CA SER A 36 -16.94 0.87 2.62
C SER A 36 -16.91 -0.54 3.23
N ASN A 37 -16.26 -1.48 2.55
CA ASN A 37 -16.09 -2.86 3.02
C ASN A 37 -14.61 -3.21 3.22
N ARG A 38 -14.30 -4.08 4.19
CA ARG A 38 -12.93 -4.56 4.46
C ARG A 38 -12.30 -5.26 3.26
N LEU A 39 -13.10 -6.00 2.49
CA LEU A 39 -12.67 -6.62 1.23
C LEU A 39 -12.26 -5.59 0.17
N LEU A 40 -12.91 -4.42 0.14
CA LEU A 40 -12.53 -3.35 -0.78
C LEU A 40 -11.22 -2.69 -0.35
N VAL A 41 -10.98 -2.55 0.96
CA VAL A 41 -9.68 -2.10 1.47
C VAL A 41 -8.58 -3.05 0.99
N LEU A 42 -8.76 -4.36 1.17
CA LEU A 42 -7.78 -5.34 0.72
C LEU A 42 -7.63 -5.33 -0.82
N LYS A 43 -8.72 -5.15 -1.56
CA LYS A 43 -8.69 -5.07 -3.02
C LYS A 43 -7.92 -3.85 -3.53
N TYR A 44 -8.13 -2.66 -2.96
CA TYR A 44 -7.47 -1.44 -3.47
C TYR A 44 -6.12 -1.20 -2.82
N TYR A 45 -6.08 -1.15 -1.49
CA TYR A 45 -4.86 -0.85 -0.75
C TYR A 45 -3.99 -2.10 -0.54
N GLY A 46 -4.59 -3.27 -0.38
CA GLY A 46 -3.84 -4.53 -0.24
C GLY A 46 -3.14 -4.95 -1.53
N ILE A 47 -3.84 -4.90 -2.68
CA ILE A 47 -3.20 -5.19 -3.98
C ILE A 47 -2.12 -4.14 -4.28
N ALA A 48 -2.39 -2.85 -4.03
CA ALA A 48 -1.39 -1.80 -4.22
C ALA A 48 -0.16 -2.02 -3.31
N PHE A 49 -0.36 -2.37 -2.05
CA PHE A 49 0.71 -2.69 -1.10
C PHE A 49 1.54 -3.88 -1.58
N LEU A 50 0.90 -4.98 -2.02
CA LEU A 50 1.62 -6.15 -2.53
C LEU A 50 2.44 -5.83 -3.79
N LEU A 51 1.90 -5.04 -4.71
CA LEU A 51 2.62 -4.60 -5.91
C LEU A 51 3.83 -3.71 -5.57
N LEU A 52 3.66 -2.78 -4.63
CA LEU A 52 4.75 -1.91 -4.17
C LEU A 52 5.83 -2.69 -3.42
N LEU A 53 5.42 -3.62 -2.54
CA LEU A 53 6.33 -4.50 -1.82
C LEU A 53 7.14 -5.37 -2.80
N PHE A 54 6.46 -5.96 -3.78
CA PHE A 54 7.10 -6.82 -4.78
C PHE A 54 8.08 -6.04 -5.66
N THR A 55 7.70 -4.85 -6.12
CA THR A 55 8.61 -4.00 -6.92
C THR A 55 9.79 -3.52 -6.11
N TRP A 56 9.60 -3.15 -4.85
CA TRP A 56 10.69 -2.78 -3.94
C TRP A 56 11.68 -3.93 -3.74
N LEU A 57 11.17 -5.15 -3.50
CA LEU A 57 12.00 -6.34 -3.30
C LEU A 57 12.78 -6.73 -4.55
N LEU A 58 12.17 -6.65 -5.74
CA LEU A 58 12.88 -6.86 -7.00
C LEU A 58 13.98 -5.81 -7.23
N LEU A 59 13.68 -4.54 -6.97
CA LEU A 59 14.63 -3.45 -7.19
C LEU A 59 15.81 -3.51 -6.20
N GLU A 60 15.55 -3.94 -4.97
CA GLU A 60 16.60 -4.18 -3.98
C GLU A 60 17.53 -5.33 -4.41
N ASN A 61 17.00 -6.43 -4.95
CA ASN A 61 17.83 -7.52 -5.48
C ASN A 61 18.72 -7.10 -6.65
N VAL A 62 18.31 -6.12 -7.47
CA VAL A 62 19.13 -5.60 -8.59
C VAL A 62 20.23 -4.64 -8.10
N ARG A 63 20.09 -4.09 -6.89
CA ARG A 63 21.05 -3.14 -6.31
C ARG A 63 22.29 -3.84 -5.73
N TYR A 64 22.17 -5.09 -5.31
CA TYR A 64 23.27 -5.93 -4.84
C TYR A 64 23.90 -6.72 -5.99
#